data_AF-A0A7S1V3M6-F1
#
_entry.id   AF-A0A7S1V3M6-F1
#
_cell.length_a   1.000
_cell.length_b   1.000
_cell.length_c   1.000
_cell.angle_alpha   90.00
_cell.angle_beta   90.00
_cell.angle_gamma   90.00
#
_symmetry.space_group_name_H-M   'P 1'
#
loop_
_entity.id
_entity.type
_entity.pdbx_description
1 polymer ?
#
loop_
_entity_poly.entity_id
_entity_poly.type
_entity_poly.pdbx_seq_one_letter_code
_entity_poly.pdbx_strand_id
1 'polypeptide(L)'
;IELSPGYSKVPSVLLQLVGGLGSTDDDGEYHPKVGCSSAIVDLFYKLKRDPAHKAEVALHLGTCRVLQTHLIPLFLLYRDNVQQLLPIAKLMELLTSPLPDVSRRSPHYHELLAAHQAYKEAFVSNKELMPVVMNLLASPLMETSPPKEEREAFREHQVSLGLSQLILCLLRNLLKIPDSVARAQVNSEGSSVLQSSA
;
A
#
# COMPACT_ATOMS: atom_id res chain seq x y z
N ILE A 1 24.26 -1.43 -6.45
CA ILE A 1 23.06 -1.88 -5.69
C ILE A 1 23.31 -3.31 -5.29
N GLU A 2 23.84 -3.54 -4.08
CA GLU A 2 23.90 -4.89 -3.52
C GLU A 2 22.47 -5.32 -3.21
N LEU A 3 21.97 -6.28 -3.99
CA LEU A 3 20.62 -6.80 -3.86
C LEU A 3 20.61 -7.82 -2.69
N SER A 4 19.75 -7.58 -1.70
CA SER A 4 19.51 -8.50 -0.57
C SER A 4 19.21 -9.93 -1.08
N PRO A 5 19.58 -11.00 -0.36
CA PRO A 5 19.54 -12.38 -0.83
C PRO A 5 18.19 -12.87 -1.41
N GLY A 6 17.06 -12.21 -1.09
CA GLY A 6 15.74 -12.51 -1.66
C GLY A 6 15.50 -12.04 -3.10
N TYR A 7 16.28 -11.08 -3.61
CA TYR A 7 16.07 -10.48 -4.93
C TYR A 7 16.55 -11.36 -6.09
N SER A 8 17.39 -12.36 -5.83
CA SER A 8 17.91 -13.28 -6.85
C SER A 8 16.82 -14.11 -7.55
N LYS A 9 15.64 -14.25 -6.92
CA LYS A 9 14.49 -14.99 -7.44
C LYS A 9 13.47 -14.09 -8.15
N VAL A 10 13.60 -12.76 -8.06
CA VAL A 10 12.63 -11.83 -8.64
C VAL A 10 12.87 -11.72 -10.15
N PRO A 11 11.84 -11.91 -11.00
CA PRO A 11 11.97 -11.74 -12.44
C PRO A 11 12.52 -10.36 -12.81
N SER A 12 13.48 -10.31 -13.72
CA SER A 12 14.15 -9.06 -14.15
C SER A 12 13.16 -7.98 -14.61
N VAL A 13 12.08 -8.38 -15.29
CA VAL A 13 11.01 -7.47 -15.73
C VAL A 13 10.31 -6.80 -14.55
N LEU A 14 10.09 -7.51 -13.44
CA LEU A 14 9.50 -6.89 -12.24
C LEU A 14 10.50 -5.95 -11.55
N LEU A 15 11.78 -6.30 -11.50
CA LEU A 15 12.82 -5.41 -10.98
C LEU A 15 12.94 -4.12 -11.78
N GLN A 16 12.83 -4.20 -13.12
CA GLN A 16 12.83 -3.02 -13.98
C GLN A 16 11.63 -2.11 -13.71
N LEU A 17 10.44 -2.69 -13.52
CA LEU A 17 9.24 -1.91 -13.19
C LEU A 17 9.34 -1.25 -11.81
N VAL A 18 9.78 -1.98 -10.78
CA VAL A 18 9.99 -1.43 -9.43
C VAL A 18 11.07 -0.33 -9.49
N GLY A 19 12.19 -0.58 -10.16
CA GLY A 19 13.25 0.39 -10.37
C GLY A 19 12.84 1.59 -11.23
N GLY A 20 11.75 1.50 -11.99
CA GLY A 20 11.12 2.57 -12.75
C GLY A 20 10.22 3.49 -11.93
N LEU A 21 9.92 3.14 -10.66
CA LEU A 21 9.15 3.99 -9.76
C LEU A 21 9.94 5.19 -9.26
N GLY A 22 11.23 4.99 -8.93
CA GLY A 22 12.03 6.03 -8.28
C GLY A 22 12.98 5.46 -7.24
N SER A 23 13.58 6.35 -6.45
CA SER A 23 14.47 6.03 -5.35
C SER A 23 14.46 7.13 -4.31
N THR A 24 14.72 6.75 -3.06
CA THR A 24 15.04 7.70 -1.99
C THR A 24 16.52 8.05 -2.07
N ASP A 25 16.85 9.33 -1.91
CA ASP A 25 18.24 9.79 -1.79
C ASP A 25 18.79 9.62 -0.35
N ASP A 26 20.02 10.08 -0.12
CA ASP A 26 20.69 9.98 1.17
C ASP A 26 20.03 10.87 2.26
N ASP A 27 19.27 11.89 1.85
CA ASP A 27 18.55 12.81 2.74
C ASP A 27 17.16 12.28 3.12
N GLY A 28 16.72 11.18 2.52
CA GLY A 28 15.42 10.58 2.77
C GLY A 28 14.29 11.11 1.88
N GLU A 29 14.60 11.93 0.88
CA GLU A 29 13.64 12.46 -0.08
C GLU A 29 13.43 11.46 -1.23
N TYR A 30 12.17 11.22 -1.59
CA TYR A 30 11.83 10.28 -2.66
C TYR A 30 11.72 10.99 -4.02
N HIS A 31 12.51 10.52 -4.99
CA HIS A 31 12.57 11.06 -6.34
C HIS A 31 11.93 10.10 -7.34
N PRO A 32 10.73 10.40 -7.88
CA PRO A 32 10.11 9.60 -8.93
C PRO A 32 10.91 9.67 -10.23
N LYS A 33 11.03 8.53 -10.94
CA LYS A 33 11.68 8.51 -12.26
C LYS A 33 10.72 8.93 -13.38
N VAL A 34 11.31 9.35 -14.50
CA VAL A 34 10.60 9.50 -15.78
C VAL A 34 9.96 8.16 -16.13
N GLY A 35 8.63 8.12 -16.22
CA GLY A 35 7.86 6.89 -16.46
C GLY A 35 7.26 6.23 -15.21
N CYS A 36 7.40 6.81 -14.01
CA CYS A 36 6.82 6.28 -12.77
C CYS A 36 5.33 5.95 -12.91
N SER A 37 4.52 6.83 -13.50
CA SER A 37 3.08 6.57 -13.70
C SER A 37 2.82 5.35 -14.59
N SER A 38 3.62 5.13 -15.63
CA SER A 38 3.51 3.92 -16.47
C SER A 38 3.88 2.67 -15.68
N ALA A 39 4.97 2.73 -14.90
CA ALA A 39 5.40 1.61 -14.07
C ALA A 39 4.36 1.22 -13.02
N ILE A 40 3.69 2.18 -12.37
CA ILE A 40 2.58 1.92 -11.44
C ILE A 40 1.44 1.17 -12.15
N VAL A 41 1.05 1.62 -13.34
CA VAL A 41 -0.03 1.01 -14.12
C VAL A 41 0.34 -0.41 -14.55
N ASP A 42 1.57 -0.63 -15.02
CA ASP A 42 2.04 -1.95 -15.43
C ASP A 42 2.13 -2.93 -14.25
N LEU A 43 2.61 -2.46 -13.09
CA LEU A 43 2.62 -3.24 -11.85
C LEU A 43 1.20 -3.61 -11.42
N PHE A 44 0.25 -2.68 -11.48
CA PHE A 44 -1.15 -2.93 -11.18
C PHE A 44 -1.73 -4.02 -12.08
N TYR A 45 -1.54 -3.93 -13.40
CA TYR A 45 -2.06 -4.95 -14.32
C TYR A 45 -1.38 -6.32 -14.17
N LYS A 46 -0.07 -6.35 -13.88
CA LYS A 46 0.65 -7.59 -13.59
C LYS A 46 0.12 -8.25 -12.32
N LEU A 47 -0.05 -7.50 -11.24
CA LEU A 47 -0.58 -8.01 -9.98
C LEU A 47 -2.05 -8.45 -10.14
N LYS A 48 -2.86 -7.70 -10.88
CA LYS A 48 -4.28 -8.05 -11.12
C LYS A 48 -4.44 -9.37 -11.89
N ARG A 49 -3.47 -9.71 -12.73
CA ARG A 49 -3.43 -10.97 -13.49
C ARG A 49 -2.69 -12.09 -12.76
N ASP A 50 -2.21 -11.83 -11.54
CA ASP A 50 -1.46 -12.81 -10.76
C ASP A 50 -2.40 -13.94 -10.31
N PRO A 51 -2.15 -15.21 -10.70
CA PRO A 51 -3.03 -16.30 -10.34
C PRO A 51 -3.03 -16.52 -8.82
N ALA A 52 -4.21 -16.47 -8.20
CA ALA A 52 -4.39 -16.57 -6.74
C ALA A 52 -3.71 -17.80 -6.08
N HIS A 53 -3.57 -18.90 -6.81
CA HIS A 53 -2.94 -20.13 -6.32
C HIS A 53 -1.41 -20.07 -6.31
N LYS A 54 -0.79 -19.17 -7.08
CA LYS A 54 0.66 -18.95 -7.14
C LYS A 54 1.07 -17.69 -6.41
N ALA A 55 0.35 -16.58 -6.66
CA ALA A 55 0.60 -15.26 -6.08
C ALA A 55 2.08 -14.84 -6.20
N GLU A 56 2.72 -15.16 -7.32
CA GLU A 56 4.16 -14.97 -7.54
C GLU A 56 4.49 -13.48 -7.69
N VAL A 57 3.65 -12.70 -8.39
CA VAL A 57 3.86 -11.26 -8.52
C VAL A 57 3.71 -10.59 -7.15
N ALA A 58 2.66 -10.95 -6.41
CA ALA A 58 2.45 -10.45 -5.04
C ALA A 58 3.63 -10.77 -4.13
N LEU A 59 4.15 -12.00 -4.18
CA LEU A 59 5.32 -12.43 -3.42
C LEU A 59 6.54 -11.59 -3.77
N HIS A 60 6.86 -11.46 -5.05
CA HIS A 60 8.02 -10.69 -5.51
C HIS A 60 7.94 -9.21 -5.13
N LEU A 61 6.76 -8.59 -5.23
CA LEU A 61 6.55 -7.21 -4.80
C LEU A 61 6.69 -7.04 -3.28
N GLY A 62 6.28 -8.05 -2.51
CA GLY A 62 6.53 -8.14 -1.08
C GLY A 62 8.01 -8.24 -0.74
N THR A 63 8.74 -9.12 -1.43
CA THR A 63 10.21 -9.25 -1.30
C THR A 63 10.92 -7.95 -1.63
N CYS A 64 10.44 -7.22 -2.65
CA CYS A 64 10.97 -5.92 -3.01
C CYS A 64 10.59 -4.79 -2.03
N ARG A 65 9.70 -5.06 -1.06
CA ARG A 65 9.12 -4.08 -0.13
C ARG A 65 8.53 -2.86 -0.83
N VAL A 66 7.89 -3.08 -1.99
CA VAL A 66 7.48 -2.01 -2.90
C VAL A 66 6.54 -0.99 -2.22
N LEU A 67 5.67 -1.48 -1.35
CA LEU A 67 4.73 -0.65 -0.62
C LEU A 67 5.46 0.31 0.33
N GLN A 68 6.44 -0.20 1.06
CA GLN A 68 7.19 0.55 2.07
C GLN A 68 8.19 1.52 1.44
N THR A 69 8.93 1.09 0.42
CA THR A 69 10.04 1.85 -0.14
C THR A 69 9.65 2.77 -1.29
N HIS A 70 8.50 2.53 -1.94
CA HIS A 70 8.06 3.32 -3.09
C HIS A 70 6.65 3.86 -2.94
N LEU A 71 5.64 3.00 -2.67
CA LEU A 71 4.24 3.44 -2.74
C LEU A 71 3.87 4.41 -1.61
N ILE A 72 4.33 4.18 -0.37
CA ILE A 72 4.09 5.12 0.73
C ILE A 72 4.77 6.47 0.45
N PRO A 73 6.07 6.55 0.10
CA PRO A 73 6.69 7.81 -0.27
C PRO A 73 5.98 8.53 -1.43
N LEU A 74 5.63 7.82 -2.50
CA LEU A 74 4.87 8.37 -3.61
C LEU A 74 3.48 8.90 -3.18
N PHE A 75 2.80 8.18 -2.29
CA PHE A 75 1.51 8.59 -1.74
C PHE A 75 1.62 9.87 -0.91
N LEU A 76 2.69 10.01 -0.12
CA LEU A 76 2.95 11.24 0.65
C LEU A 76 3.36 12.40 -0.27
N LEU A 77 4.20 12.15 -1.26
CA LEU A 77 4.65 13.14 -2.25
C LEU A 77 3.48 13.72 -3.04
N TYR A 78 2.55 12.88 -3.48
CA TYR A 78 1.39 13.29 -4.27
C TYR A 78 0.14 13.54 -3.44
N ARG A 79 0.24 13.75 -2.12
CA ARG A 79 -0.92 13.88 -1.21
C ARG A 79 -1.96 14.92 -1.63
N ASP A 80 -1.53 15.96 -2.35
CA ASP A 80 -2.39 17.07 -2.82
C ASP A 80 -2.80 16.91 -4.30
N ASN A 81 -2.45 15.80 -4.95
CA ASN A 81 -2.77 15.49 -6.35
C ASN A 81 -3.54 14.17 -6.49
N VAL A 82 -4.86 14.26 -6.39
CA VAL A 82 -5.79 13.11 -6.46
C VAL A 82 -5.59 12.25 -7.72
N GLN A 83 -5.29 12.87 -8.87
CA GLN A 83 -5.09 12.15 -10.12
C GLN A 83 -3.88 11.21 -10.09
N GLN A 84 -2.80 11.63 -9.40
CA GLN A 84 -1.62 10.78 -9.20
C GLN A 84 -1.82 9.78 -8.06
N LEU A 85 -2.55 10.14 -7.00
CA LEU A 85 -2.85 9.24 -5.88
C LEU A 85 -3.68 8.03 -6.28
N LEU A 86 -4.68 8.22 -7.15
CA LEU A 86 -5.64 7.17 -7.48
C LEU A 86 -5.01 5.87 -8.02
N PRO A 87 -4.08 5.90 -9.00
CA PRO A 87 -3.38 4.68 -9.42
C PRO A 87 -2.47 4.09 -8.33
N ILE A 88 -1.84 4.93 -7.49
CA ILE A 88 -1.00 4.47 -6.36
C ILE A 88 -1.85 3.72 -5.34
N ALA A 89 -2.95 4.33 -4.90
CA ALA A 89 -3.91 3.76 -3.97
C ALA A 89 -4.51 2.45 -4.50
N LYS A 90 -4.74 2.33 -5.82
CA LYS A 90 -5.26 1.10 -6.44
C LYS A 90 -4.26 -0.04 -6.32
N LEU A 91 -2.98 0.24 -6.51
CA LEU A 91 -1.92 -0.74 -6.34
C LEU A 91 -1.75 -1.13 -4.87
N MET A 92 -1.81 -0.17 -3.94
CA MET A 92 -1.74 -0.45 -2.49
C MET A 92 -2.94 -1.29 -2.00
N GLU A 93 -4.16 -0.98 -2.45
CA GLU A 93 -5.37 -1.74 -2.11
C GLU A 93 -5.29 -3.18 -2.65
N LEU A 94 -4.79 -3.35 -3.88
CA LEU A 94 -4.61 -4.67 -4.47
C LEU A 94 -3.52 -5.48 -3.76
N LEU A 95 -2.41 -4.86 -3.36
CA LEU A 95 -1.32 -5.52 -2.61
C LEU A 95 -1.76 -5.97 -1.21
N THR A 96 -2.71 -5.28 -0.61
CA THR A 96 -3.21 -5.56 0.74
C THR A 96 -4.46 -6.44 0.74
N SER A 97 -5.01 -6.76 -0.44
CA SER A 97 -6.22 -7.56 -0.57
C SER A 97 -6.09 -8.90 0.18
N PRO A 98 -7.15 -9.36 0.88
CA PRO A 98 -7.06 -10.57 1.68
C PRO A 98 -6.54 -11.76 0.88
N LEU A 99 -5.56 -12.48 1.45
CA LEU A 99 -5.04 -13.70 0.86
C LEU A 99 -6.19 -14.71 0.66
N PRO A 100 -6.45 -15.17 -0.57
CA PRO A 100 -7.56 -16.07 -0.82
C PRO A 100 -7.28 -17.44 -0.15
N ASP A 101 -8.35 -18.15 0.22
CA ASP A 101 -8.21 -19.40 0.99
C ASP A 101 -7.37 -20.47 0.27
N VAL A 102 -7.40 -20.47 -1.07
CA VAL A 102 -6.56 -21.33 -1.91
C VAL A 102 -5.06 -21.10 -1.66
N SER A 103 -4.66 -19.89 -1.29
CA SER A 103 -3.27 -19.55 -0.99
C SER A 103 -2.78 -20.17 0.31
N ARG A 104 -3.67 -20.59 1.23
CA ARG A 104 -3.25 -21.30 2.48
C ARG A 104 -2.56 -22.64 2.20
N ARG A 105 -2.81 -23.22 1.03
CA ARG A 105 -2.18 -24.47 0.57
C ARG A 105 -0.95 -24.22 -0.29
N SER A 106 -0.63 -22.95 -0.59
CA SER A 106 0.56 -22.59 -1.36
C SER A 106 1.81 -22.76 -0.52
N PRO A 107 2.93 -23.24 -1.09
CA PRO A 107 4.21 -23.27 -0.39
C PRO A 107 4.69 -21.87 0.04
N HIS A 108 4.19 -20.81 -0.60
CA HIS A 108 4.58 -19.43 -0.32
C HIS A 108 3.65 -18.70 0.68
N TYR A 109 2.69 -19.40 1.29
CA TYR A 109 1.69 -18.78 2.16
C TYR A 109 2.32 -17.93 3.28
N HIS A 110 3.33 -18.47 3.97
CA HIS A 110 3.98 -17.78 5.07
C HIS A 110 4.76 -16.54 4.61
N GLU A 111 5.42 -16.60 3.45
CA GLU A 111 6.13 -15.45 2.88
C GLU A 111 5.15 -14.33 2.47
N LEU A 112 4.02 -14.71 1.85
CA LEU A 112 2.95 -13.77 1.50
C LEU A 112 2.31 -13.14 2.74
N LEU A 113 2.09 -13.94 3.79
CA LEU A 113 1.57 -13.45 5.06
C LEU A 113 2.54 -12.47 5.73
N ALA A 114 3.84 -12.79 5.73
CA ALA A 114 4.87 -11.91 6.24
C ALA A 114 4.92 -10.58 5.47
N ALA A 115 4.79 -10.62 4.13
CA ALA A 115 4.67 -9.41 3.33
C ALA A 115 3.46 -8.56 3.72
N HIS A 116 2.28 -9.18 3.92
CA HIS A 116 1.07 -8.48 4.37
C HIS A 116 1.25 -7.85 5.75
N GLN A 117 1.85 -8.58 6.69
CA GLN A 117 2.17 -8.07 8.02
C GLN A 117 3.12 -6.86 7.95
N ALA A 118 4.14 -6.93 7.10
CA ALA A 118 5.04 -5.81 6.85
C ALA A 118 4.35 -4.61 6.18
N TYR A 119 3.29 -4.82 5.38
CA TYR A 119 2.46 -3.73 4.86
C TYR A 119 1.69 -3.06 6.00
N LYS A 120 0.99 -3.84 6.83
CA LYS A 120 0.27 -3.33 8.01
C LYS A 120 1.19 -2.54 8.94
N GLU A 121 2.37 -3.07 9.22
CA GLU A 121 3.35 -2.41 10.08
C GLU A 121 3.84 -1.08 9.51
N ALA A 122 4.05 -0.99 8.19
CA ALA A 122 4.46 0.25 7.54
C ALA A 122 3.40 1.35 7.67
N PHE A 123 2.11 0.99 7.60
CA PHE A 123 1.02 1.94 7.84
C PHE A 123 0.97 2.43 9.28
N VAL A 124 1.20 1.55 10.25
CA VAL A 124 1.15 1.95 11.68
C VAL A 124 2.40 2.72 12.09
N SER A 125 3.56 2.41 11.51
CA SER A 125 4.85 3.02 11.90
C SER A 125 5.10 4.38 11.26
N ASN A 126 4.49 4.65 10.10
CA ASN A 126 4.63 5.94 9.42
C ASN A 126 3.66 6.98 10.04
N LYS A 127 4.23 7.93 10.79
CA LYS A 127 3.47 8.96 11.52
C LYS A 127 2.75 9.97 10.63
N GLU A 128 3.22 10.16 9.39
CA GLU A 128 2.66 11.14 8.45
C GLU A 128 1.53 10.55 7.60
N LEU A 129 1.57 9.25 7.36
CA LEU A 129 0.62 8.57 6.48
C LEU A 129 -0.80 8.60 7.00
N MET A 130 -1.02 8.34 8.30
CA MET A 130 -2.36 8.32 8.87
C MET A 130 -3.06 9.68 8.84
N PRO A 131 -2.42 10.81 9.21
CA PRO A 131 -2.98 12.14 9.00
C PRO A 131 -3.40 12.41 7.56
N VAL A 132 -2.56 12.05 6.57
CA VAL A 132 -2.87 12.21 5.14
C VAL A 132 -4.08 11.36 4.76
N VAL A 133 -4.11 10.09 5.18
CA VAL A 133 -5.24 9.18 4.94
C VAL A 133 -6.54 9.74 5.52
N MET A 134 -6.52 10.27 6.74
CA MET A 134 -7.71 10.87 7.37
C MET A 134 -8.15 12.14 6.64
N ASN A 135 -7.20 12.98 6.20
CA ASN A 135 -7.52 14.17 5.43
C ASN A 135 -8.19 13.83 4.08
N LEU A 136 -7.67 12.83 3.37
CA LEU A 136 -8.23 12.37 2.10
C LEU A 136 -9.65 11.78 2.24
N LEU A 137 -9.99 11.25 3.42
CA LEU A 137 -11.34 10.79 3.74
C LEU A 137 -12.27 11.92 4.17
N ALA A 138 -11.75 12.92 4.89
CA ALA A 138 -12.53 14.04 5.40
C ALA A 138 -12.85 15.08 4.33
N SER A 139 -11.89 15.40 3.46
CA SER A 139 -11.99 16.50 2.49
C SER A 139 -13.26 16.42 1.63
N PRO A 140 -13.61 15.27 1.01
CA PRO A 140 -14.81 15.20 0.15
C PRO A 140 -16.12 15.27 0.94
N LEU A 141 -16.10 14.98 2.25
CA LEU A 141 -17.28 15.05 3.11
C LEU A 141 -17.57 16.47 3.62
N MET A 142 -16.54 17.33 3.64
CA MET A 142 -16.67 18.73 4.05
C MET A 142 -17.22 19.62 2.93
N GLU A 143 -17.13 19.18 1.68
CA GLU A 143 -17.75 19.84 0.53
C GLU A 143 -19.27 19.58 0.53
N THR A 144 -20.00 20.37 1.32
CA THR A 144 -21.45 20.23 1.53
C THR A 144 -22.32 20.67 0.35
N SER A 145 -21.74 20.98 -0.82
CA SER A 145 -22.50 21.33 -2.02
C SER A 145 -21.74 20.93 -3.28
N PRO A 146 -22.30 20.06 -4.15
CA PRO A 146 -21.73 19.88 -5.47
C PRO A 146 -21.78 21.24 -6.18
N PRO A 147 -20.71 21.66 -6.88
CA PRO A 147 -20.75 22.84 -7.72
C PRO A 147 -21.82 22.60 -8.78
N LYS A 148 -23.01 23.16 -8.58
CA LYS A 148 -24.19 22.88 -9.42
C LYS A 148 -24.02 23.38 -10.85
N GLU A 149 -22.97 24.15 -11.13
CA GLU A 149 -22.84 24.94 -12.35
C GLU A 149 -21.65 24.53 -13.24
N GLU A 150 -20.71 23.71 -12.74
CA GLU A 150 -19.50 23.35 -13.49
C GLU A 150 -19.33 21.82 -13.59
N ARG A 151 -19.48 21.29 -14.81
CA ARG A 151 -19.28 19.85 -15.11
C ARG A 151 -17.91 19.33 -14.68
N GLU A 152 -16.89 20.19 -14.70
CA GLU A 152 -15.51 19.84 -14.32
C GLU A 152 -15.42 19.62 -12.82
N ALA A 153 -15.96 20.53 -12.01
CA ALA A 153 -15.92 20.42 -10.56
C ALA A 153 -16.77 19.23 -10.05
N PHE A 154 -17.87 18.88 -10.73
CA PHE A 154 -18.59 17.63 -10.47
C PHE A 154 -17.76 16.36 -10.74
N ARG A 155 -16.95 16.35 -11.81
CA ARG A 155 -16.05 15.23 -12.12
C ARG A 155 -14.95 15.11 -11.08
N GLU A 156 -14.33 16.21 -10.69
CA GLU A 156 -13.27 16.22 -9.67
C GLU A 156 -13.78 15.71 -8.32
N HIS A 157 -14.98 16.12 -7.92
CA HIS A 157 -15.63 15.62 -6.72
C HIS A 157 -15.88 14.10 -6.80
N GLN A 158 -16.37 13.57 -7.93
CA GLN A 158 -16.51 12.12 -8.11
C GLN A 158 -15.19 11.36 -8.01
N VAL A 159 -14.11 11.89 -8.59
CA VAL A 159 -12.79 11.27 -8.50
C VAL A 159 -12.32 11.22 -7.04
N SER A 160 -12.55 12.30 -6.28
CA SER A 160 -12.20 12.38 -4.85
C SER A 160 -12.99 11.41 -3.99
N LEU A 161 -14.30 11.25 -4.25
CA LEU A 161 -15.11 10.20 -3.63
C LEU A 161 -14.63 8.79 -3.99
N GLY A 162 -14.23 8.58 -5.25
CA GLY A 162 -13.65 7.31 -5.70
C GLY A 162 -12.34 6.97 -4.97
N LEU A 163 -11.47 7.97 -4.74
CA LEU A 163 -10.27 7.81 -3.93
C LEU A 163 -10.61 7.47 -2.48
N SER A 164 -11.60 8.14 -1.89
CA SER A 164 -12.06 7.86 -0.51
C SER A 164 -12.54 6.42 -0.35
N GLN A 165 -13.37 5.93 -1.28
CA GLN A 165 -13.83 4.54 -1.28
C GLN A 165 -12.67 3.55 -1.33
N LEU A 166 -11.66 3.85 -2.14
CA LEU A 166 -10.48 3.02 -2.28
C LEU A 166 -9.62 3.00 -1.00
N ILE A 167 -9.46 4.16 -0.35
CA ILE A 167 -8.79 4.28 0.95
C ILE A 167 -9.54 3.48 2.03
N LEU A 168 -10.87 3.52 2.05
CA LEU A 168 -11.67 2.71 2.98
C LEU A 168 -11.47 1.20 2.73
N CYS A 169 -11.42 0.77 1.47
CA CYS A 169 -11.09 -0.62 1.11
C CYS A 169 -9.69 -1.02 1.58
N LEU A 170 -8.70 -0.16 1.37
CA LEU A 170 -7.33 -0.34 1.85
C LEU A 170 -7.28 -0.48 3.38
N LEU A 171 -7.92 0.43 4.13
CA LEU A 171 -7.99 0.34 5.60
C LEU A 171 -8.67 -0.93 6.07
N ARG A 172 -9.81 -1.31 5.47
CA ARG A 172 -10.50 -2.58 5.74
C ARG A 172 -9.58 -3.77 5.51
N ASN A 173 -8.81 -3.76 4.41
CA ASN A 173 -7.87 -4.82 4.08
C ASN A 173 -6.77 -4.91 5.16
N LEU A 174 -6.16 -3.79 5.54
CA LEU A 174 -5.13 -3.73 6.59
C LEU A 174 -5.63 -4.22 7.96
N LEU A 175 -6.87 -3.88 8.33
CA LEU A 175 -7.47 -4.34 9.60
C LEU A 175 -7.68 -5.86 9.64
N LYS A 176 -7.87 -6.51 8.49
CA LYS A 176 -8.02 -7.96 8.39
C LYS A 176 -6.70 -8.72 8.45
N ILE A 177 -5.57 -8.06 8.21
CA ILE A 177 -4.24 -8.68 8.27
C ILE A 177 -3.94 -9.02 9.74
N PRO A 178 -3.62 -10.28 10.08
CA PRO A 178 -3.30 -10.67 11.44
C PRO A 178 -1.98 -10.02 11.87
N ASP A 179 -1.85 -9.69 13.15
CA ASP A 179 -0.61 -9.11 13.67
C ASP A 179 0.56 -10.10 13.57
N SER A 180 1.77 -9.57 13.41
CA SER A 180 2.99 -10.38 13.52
C SER A 180 3.14 -10.89 14.96
N VAL A 181 3.78 -12.05 15.12
CA VAL A 181 3.99 -12.67 16.44
C VAL A 181 4.72 -11.72 17.40
N ALA A 182 5.67 -10.93 16.89
CA ALA A 182 6.39 -9.92 17.68
C ALA A 182 5.47 -8.84 18.25
N ARG A 183 4.46 -8.37 17.49
CA ARG A 183 3.47 -7.40 18.00
C ARG A 183 2.45 -8.04 18.94
N ALA A 184 2.06 -9.29 18.68
CA ALA A 184 1.14 -10.01 19.55
C ALA A 184 1.71 -10.18 20.98
N GLN A 185 3.03 -10.39 21.09
CA GLN A 185 3.72 -10.47 22.38
C GLN A 185 3.75 -9.11 23.11
N VAL A 186 4.07 -8.01 22.42
CA VAL A 186 4.03 -6.65 23.01
C VAL A 186 2.63 -6.28 23.49
N ASN A 187 1.58 -6.64 22.73
CA ASN A 187 0.19 -6.39 23.14
C ASN A 187 -0.22 -7.25 24.36
N SER A 188 0.30 -8.47 24.46
CA SER A 188 0.09 -9.36 25.62
C SER A 188 0.79 -8.84 26.88
N GLU A 189 2.00 -8.29 26.75
CA GLU A 189 2.76 -7.70 27.85
C GLU A 189 2.19 -6.34 28.28
N GLY A 190 1.75 -5.50 27.35
CA GLY A 190 1.04 -4.25 27.67
C GLY A 190 -0.31 -4.50 28.37
N SER A 191 -0.97 -5.63 28.09
CA SER A 191 -2.21 -6.02 28.75
C SER A 191 -2.00 -6.59 30.16
N SER A 192 -0.85 -7.22 30.43
CA SER A 192 -0.53 -7.74 31.78
C SER A 192 -0.14 -6.63 32.77
N VAL A 193 0.48 -5.54 32.29
CA VAL A 193 0.83 -4.37 33.12
C VAL A 193 -0.42 -3.62 33.62
N LEU A 194 -1.50 -3.59 32.83
CA LEU A 194 -2.78 -2.99 33.24
C LEU A 194 -3.56 -3.83 34.26
N GLN A 195 -3.19 -5.10 34.48
CA GLN A 195 -3.80 -5.96 35.50
C GLN A 195 -3.05 -5.97 36.84
N SER A 196 -1.85 -5.36 36.94
CA SER A 196 -1.07 -5.31 38.18
C SER A 196 -1.22 -4.00 38.98
N SER A 197 -2.10 -3.09 38.55
CA SER A 197 -2.31 -1.78 39.19
C SER A 197 -3.74 -1.58 39.72
N ALA A 198 -4.46 -2.66 40.02
CA ALA A 198 -5.77 -2.63 40.67
C ALA A 198 -5.70 -3.24 42.08
#